data_AF-A0A968FXT2-F1
#
_entry.id   AF-A0A968FXT2-F1
#
_cell.length_a   1.000
_cell.length_b   1.000
_cell.length_c   1.000
_cell.angle_alpha   90.00
_cell.angle_beta   90.00
_cell.angle_gamma   90.00
#
_symmetry.space_group_name_H-M   'P 1'
#
loop_
_entity.id
_entity.type
_entity.pdbx_description
1 polymer ?
#
loop_
_entity_poly.entity_id
_entity_poly.type
_entity_poly.pdbx_seq_one_letter_code
_entity_poly.pdbx_strand_id
1 'polypeptide(L)'
;LEKLIQKRTREMNRVNLALKESQRTISTLVSNLPGMAYRCLNDRAWTLQYVSEGCREITGYGVQDLLQNYKVSFGEEVIHPQ
;
A
#
# COMPACT_ATOMS: atom_id res chain seq x y z
N LEU A 1 1.99 36.06 -19.12
CA LEU A 1 2.63 34.76 -18.78
C LEU A 1 2.51 34.44 -17.29
N GLU A 2 2.85 35.37 -16.39
CA GLU A 2 2.82 35.16 -14.93
C GLU A 2 1.45 34.75 -14.36
N LYS A 3 0.36 35.39 -14.80
CA LYS A 3 -1.01 35.02 -14.38
C LYS A 3 -1.36 33.57 -14.74
N LEU A 4 -0.86 33.06 -15.86
CA LEU A 4 -1.11 31.69 -16.31
C LEU A 4 -0.32 30.68 -15.46
N ILE A 5 0.94 31.00 -15.14
CA ILE A 5 1.77 30.20 -14.24
C ILE A 5 1.14 30.14 -12.85
N GLN A 6 0.74 31.29 -12.27
CA GLN A 6 0.05 31.33 -10.97
C GLN A 6 -1.24 30.51 -10.95
N LYS A 7 -2.03 30.56 -12.02
CA LYS A 7 -3.27 29.76 -12.12
C LYS A 7 -2.96 28.27 -12.11
N ARG A 8 -2.01 27.80 -12.93
CA ARG A 8 -1.57 26.39 -12.95
C ARG A 8 -0.99 25.93 -11.61
N THR A 9 -0.20 26.76 -10.94
CA THR A 9 0.35 26.44 -9.61
C THR A 9 -0.77 26.25 -8.58
N ARG A 10 -1.79 27.11 -8.58
CA ARG A 10 -2.95 26.96 -7.67
C ARG A 10 -3.76 25.70 -7.97
N GLU A 11 -4.03 25.42 -9.24
CA GLU A 11 -4.74 24.19 -9.64
C GLU A 11 -3.96 22.94 -9.24
N MET A 12 -2.65 22.91 -9.51
CA MET A 12 -1.80 21.78 -9.13
C MET A 12 -1.71 21.60 -7.61
N ASN A 13 -1.57 22.68 -6.85
CA ASN A 13 -1.56 22.61 -5.38
C ASN A 13 -2.90 22.08 -4.84
N ARG A 14 -4.03 22.49 -5.43
CA ARG A 14 -5.36 22.01 -5.03
C ARG A 14 -5.54 20.52 -5.32
N VAL A 15 -5.11 20.06 -6.49
CA VAL A 15 -5.11 18.63 -6.85
C VAL A 15 -4.20 17.82 -5.92
N ASN A 16 -2.99 18.32 -5.65
CA ASN A 16 -2.05 17.67 -4.73
C ASN A 16 -2.59 17.60 -3.29
N LEU A 17 -3.24 18.65 -2.81
CA LEU A 17 -3.86 18.66 -1.48
C LEU A 17 -4.98 17.62 -1.40
N ALA A 18 -5.89 17.60 -2.37
CA ALA A 18 -6.97 16.63 -2.41
C ALA A 18 -6.45 15.18 -2.52
N LEU A 19 -5.40 14.95 -3.32
CA LEU A 19 -4.74 13.65 -3.41
C LEU A 19 -4.13 13.22 -2.08
N LYS A 20 -3.39 14.13 -1.41
CA LYS A 20 -2.76 13.87 -0.12
C LYS A 20 -3.80 13.58 0.97
N GLU A 21 -4.91 14.30 0.98
CA GLU A 21 -6.01 14.08 1.92
C GLU A 21 -6.66 12.71 1.68
N SER A 22 -6.94 12.36 0.43
CA SER A 22 -7.46 11.03 0.06
C SER A 22 -6.51 9.91 0.50
N GLN A 23 -5.20 10.06 0.23
CA GLN A 23 -4.17 9.10 0.65
C GLN A 23 -4.10 8.95 2.17
N ARG A 24 -4.19 10.06 2.92
CA ARG A 24 -4.20 10.03 4.38
C ARG A 24 -5.42 9.30 4.92
N THR A 25 -6.61 9.56 4.36
CA THR A 25 -7.85 8.87 4.75
C THR A 25 -7.74 7.37 4.52
N ILE A 26 -7.27 6.94 3.34
CA ILE A 26 -7.07 5.53 3.01
C ILE A 26 -6.06 4.88 3.96
N SER A 27 -4.92 5.54 4.20
CA SER A 27 -3.89 5.03 5.13
C SER A 27 -4.44 4.86 6.54
N THR A 28 -5.26 5.81 7.01
CA THR A 28 -5.88 5.74 8.34
C THR A 28 -6.89 4.61 8.42
N LEU A 29 -7.70 4.40 7.39
CA LEU A 29 -8.67 3.30 7.34
C LEU A 29 -7.97 1.94 7.37
N VAL A 30 -6.92 1.77 6.55
CA VAL A 30 -6.14 0.52 6.50
C VAL A 30 -5.41 0.26 7.82
N SER A 31 -4.89 1.30 8.47
CA SER A 31 -4.16 1.15 9.74
C SER A 31 -5.07 0.79 10.92
N ASN A 32 -6.37 1.11 10.84
CA ASN A 32 -7.35 0.76 11.85
C ASN A 32 -8.10 -0.54 11.55
N LEU A 33 -7.80 -1.21 10.42
CA LEU A 33 -8.43 -2.47 10.08
C LEU A 33 -7.92 -3.56 11.02
N PRO A 34 -8.79 -4.32 11.71
CA PRO A 34 -8.35 -5.50 12.43
C PRO A 34 -7.84 -6.54 11.43
N GLY A 35 -6.55 -6.86 11.51
CA GLY A 35 -5.87 -7.81 10.63
C GLY A 35 -4.94 -7.16 9.61
N MET A 36 -4.89 -7.72 8.40
CA MET A 36 -3.93 -7.34 7.36
C MET A 36 -4.64 -7.08 6.03
N ALA A 37 -4.39 -5.91 5.45
CA ALA A 37 -4.71 -5.61 4.06
C ALA A 37 -3.48 -5.84 3.17
N TYR A 38 -3.69 -6.45 2.00
CA TYR A 38 -2.62 -6.69 1.05
C TYR A 38 -3.10 -6.55 -0.39
N ARG A 39 -2.16 -6.34 -1.30
CA ARG A 39 -2.37 -6.37 -2.76
C ARG A 39 -1.25 -7.21 -3.36
N CYS A 40 -1.60 -8.22 -4.14
CA CYS A 40 -0.65 -9.10 -4.81
C CYS A 40 -0.78 -9.02 -6.34
N LEU A 41 0.25 -9.50 -7.03
CA LEU A 41 0.12 -9.89 -8.43
C LEU A 41 -0.79 -11.11 -8.54
N ASN A 42 -1.43 -11.24 -9.71
CA ASN A 42 -2.17 -12.45 -10.05
C ASN A 42 -1.22 -13.51 -10.63
N ASP A 43 -0.20 -13.88 -9.83
CA ASP A 43 0.73 -14.96 -10.12
C ASP A 43 0.55 -16.09 -9.10
N ARG A 44 1.25 -17.23 -9.27
CA ARG A 44 1.08 -18.36 -8.35
C ARG A 44 1.73 -18.13 -6.98
N ALA A 45 2.78 -17.31 -6.93
CA ALA A 45 3.50 -17.01 -5.69
C ALA A 45 2.80 -15.95 -4.82
N TRP A 46 1.73 -15.34 -5.31
CA TRP A 46 1.00 -14.23 -4.68
C TRP A 46 1.94 -13.09 -4.32
N THR A 47 2.76 -12.67 -5.28
CA THR A 47 3.81 -11.67 -5.07
C THR A 47 3.22 -10.36 -4.55
N LEU A 48 3.51 -10.02 -3.29
CA LEU A 48 2.91 -8.88 -2.61
C LEU A 48 3.49 -7.56 -3.15
N GLN A 49 2.63 -6.69 -3.65
CA GLN A 49 2.94 -5.31 -4.08
C GLN A 49 2.65 -4.28 -2.99
N TYR A 50 1.77 -4.63 -2.06
CA TYR A 50 1.46 -3.83 -0.88
C TYR A 50 1.03 -4.75 0.24
N VAL A 51 1.44 -4.44 1.46
CA VAL A 51 0.98 -5.12 2.67
C VAL A 51 0.98 -4.11 3.82
N SER A 52 -0.11 -4.08 4.59
CA SER A 52 -0.25 -3.23 5.78
C SER A 52 0.57 -3.75 6.95
N GLU A 53 0.91 -2.88 7.90
CA GLU A 53 1.72 -3.25 9.09
C GLU A 53 1.11 -4.36 9.97
N GLY A 54 -0.22 -4.55 9.91
CA GLY A 54 -0.91 -5.65 10.60
C GLY A 54 -0.46 -7.06 10.17
N CYS A 55 0.35 -7.18 9.09
CA CYS A 55 0.97 -8.45 8.71
C CYS A 55 1.84 -9.06 9.80
N ARG A 56 2.49 -8.22 10.61
CA ARG A 56 3.40 -8.69 11.67
C ARG A 56 2.67 -9.47 12.74
N GLU A 57 1.49 -9.01 13.13
CA GLU A 57 0.68 -9.67 14.15
C GLU A 57 0.13 -11.03 13.68
N ILE A 58 -0.21 -11.14 12.38
CA ILE A 58 -0.82 -12.35 11.82
C ILE A 58 0.21 -13.38 11.37
N THR A 59 1.26 -12.93 10.68
CA THR A 59 2.23 -13.80 10.00
C THR A 59 3.57 -13.91 10.73
N GLY A 60 3.85 -12.99 11.67
CA GLY A 60 5.16 -12.83 12.29
C GLY A 60 6.20 -12.08 11.45
N TYR A 61 5.95 -11.87 10.16
CA TYR A 61 6.88 -11.22 9.24
C TYR A 61 6.67 -9.71 9.12
N GLY A 62 7.76 -8.97 8.91
CA GLY A 62 7.67 -7.56 8.58
C GLY A 62 7.23 -7.33 7.15
N VAL A 63 6.69 -6.14 6.87
CA VAL A 63 6.30 -5.69 5.52
C VAL A 63 7.40 -5.94 4.48
N GLN A 64 8.66 -5.61 4.83
CA GLN A 64 9.80 -5.74 3.92
C GLN A 64 10.19 -7.20 3.61
N ASP A 65 9.91 -8.13 4.52
CA ASP A 65 10.22 -9.54 4.31
C ASP A 65 9.28 -10.16 3.26
N LEU A 66 8.04 -9.66 3.22
CA LEU A 66 6.93 -10.17 2.42
C LEU A 66 6.79 -9.46 1.05
N LEU A 67 7.18 -8.19 0.96
CA LEU A 67 7.06 -7.42 -0.28
C LEU A 67 7.93 -8.03 -1.38
N GLN A 68 7.33 -8.16 -2.57
CA GLN A 68 8.00 -8.69 -3.77
C GLN A 68 8.65 -10.06 -3.57
N ASN A 69 8.15 -10.86 -2.62
CA ASN A 69 8.74 -12.13 -2.20
C ASN A 69 10.24 -12.00 -1.87
N TYR A 70 10.62 -10.87 -1.25
CA TYR A 70 12.02 -10.56 -1.00
C TYR A 70 12.71 -11.62 -0.13
N LYS A 71 12.08 -11.98 0.99
CA LYS A 71 12.59 -12.98 1.93
C LYS A 71 11.67 -14.18 2.06
N VAL A 72 10.36 -13.97 1.93
CA VAL A 72 9.34 -15.01 2.09
C VAL A 72 8.29 -14.87 0.99
N SER A 73 7.99 -15.97 0.32
CA SER A 73 6.89 -16.09 -0.64
C SER A 73 5.58 -16.27 0.10
N PHE A 74 4.68 -15.27 0.01
CA PHE A 74 3.42 -15.31 0.76
C PHE A 74 2.54 -16.50 0.35
N GLY A 75 2.44 -16.80 -0.94
CA GLY A 75 1.60 -17.89 -1.45
C GLY A 75 2.15 -19.30 -1.21
N GLU A 76 3.48 -19.46 -1.08
CA GLU A 76 4.13 -20.78 -1.01
C GLU A 76 4.58 -21.15 0.41
N GLU A 77 4.97 -20.17 1.22
CA GLU A 77 5.57 -20.42 2.54
C GLU A 77 4.65 -20.03 3.71
N VAL A 78 3.72 -19.09 3.49
CA VAL A 78 2.82 -18.59 4.55
C VAL A 78 1.43 -19.22 4.45
N ILE A 79 0.93 -19.41 3.23
CA ILE A 79 -0.40 -19.98 3.01
C ILE A 79 -0.29 -21.49 2.85
N HIS A 80 -1.09 -22.22 3.62
CA HIS A 80 -1.12 -23.68 3.54
C HIS A 80 -1.57 -24.11 2.13
N PRO A 81 -0.85 -25.03 1.46
CA PRO A 81 -1.27 -25.58 0.18
C PRO A 81 -2.59 -26.36 0.33
N GLN A 82 -3.50 -26.21 -0.61
CA GLN A 82 -4.76 -27.00 -0.61
C GLN A 82 -4.51 -28.46 -0.99
#